data_AF-W9Y592-F1
#
_entry.id   AF-W9Y592-F1
#
_cell.length_a   1.000
_cell.length_b   1.000
_cell.length_c   1.000
_cell.angle_alpha   90.00
_cell.angle_beta   90.00
_cell.angle_gamma   90.00
#
_symmetry.space_group_name_H-M   'P 1'
#
loop_
_entity.id
_entity.type
_entity.pdbx_description
1 polymer ?
#
loop_
_entity_poly.entity_id
_entity_poly.type
_entity_poly.pdbx_seq_one_letter_code
_entity_poly.pdbx_strand_id
1 'polypeptide(L)'
;MDYLITEGYPSAAEKFAAEANIQPMADFSFIQERVQIRDSIYRGDLQAAIELINELNPELLDLDKKLHFSLLRLQLVELIRQSFTSSDPSLVGKAIEFAQNHLAPYAPLDAQFKIDLERAMALLIVPKESWTHAASSGSSGPSTSQAHDDFGALAELVDPSLRRKVAKDVNEAILQSQDQRREANIRYLVRARSWAEQLAREKKVDLPEHLSLGLDGDQIAKDSQNGHGGDTEMTENGAEDNGMSADADLARYTNINT
;
A
#
# COMPACT_ATOMS: atom_id res chain seq x y z
N MET A 1 -7.51 4.01 15.61
CA MET A 1 -6.29 4.40 16.34
C MET A 1 -5.18 3.34 16.26
N ASP A 2 -5.40 2.12 16.79
CA ASP A 2 -4.42 1.01 16.77
C ASP A 2 -3.76 0.81 15.39
N TYR A 3 -4.54 0.69 14.32
CA TYR A 3 -4.02 0.58 12.96
C TYR A 3 -3.08 1.71 12.54
N LEU A 4 -3.39 2.96 12.89
CA LEU A 4 -2.53 4.10 12.52
C LEU A 4 -1.20 4.06 13.26
N ILE A 5 -1.18 3.50 14.48
CA ILE A 5 0.03 3.33 15.28
C ILE A 5 0.86 2.14 14.76
N THR A 6 0.20 1.00 14.52
CA THR A 6 0.87 -0.22 14.03
C THR A 6 1.39 -0.07 12.61
N GLU A 7 0.72 0.70 11.75
CA GLU A 7 1.18 0.93 10.37
C GLU A 7 2.07 2.17 10.24
N GLY A 8 2.37 2.91 11.31
CA GLY A 8 3.28 4.05 11.24
C GLY A 8 2.69 5.27 10.51
N TYR A 9 1.52 5.73 10.96
CA TYR A 9 0.90 6.99 10.54
C TYR A 9 0.73 7.94 11.73
N PRO A 10 1.83 8.53 12.25
CA PRO A 10 1.83 9.30 13.50
C PRO A 10 0.94 10.54 13.41
N SER A 11 1.06 11.35 12.35
CA SER A 11 0.23 12.56 12.19
C SER A 11 -1.25 12.26 12.03
N ALA A 12 -1.61 11.14 11.39
CA ALA A 12 -3.00 10.71 11.28
C ALA A 12 -3.52 10.21 12.64
N ALA A 13 -2.69 9.48 13.39
CA ALA A 13 -3.04 9.03 14.74
C ALA A 13 -3.24 10.21 15.70
N GLU A 14 -2.41 11.25 15.61
CA GLU A 14 -2.52 12.47 16.41
C GLU A 14 -3.81 13.25 16.11
N LYS A 15 -4.09 13.51 14.82
CA LYS A 15 -5.34 14.16 14.40
C LYS A 15 -6.57 13.34 14.82
N PHE A 16 -6.52 12.03 14.62
CA PHE A 16 -7.60 11.13 15.04
C PHE A 16 -7.81 11.15 16.56
N ALA A 17 -6.74 11.17 17.36
CA ALA A 17 -6.84 11.26 18.81
C ALA A 17 -7.47 12.59 19.26
N ALA A 18 -7.08 13.70 18.62
CA ALA A 18 -7.64 15.03 18.87
C ALA A 18 -9.12 15.12 18.49
N GLU A 19 -9.52 14.60 17.32
CA GLU A 19 -10.90 14.63 16.83
C GLU A 19 -11.82 13.68 17.61
N ALA A 20 -11.34 12.47 17.93
CA ALA A 20 -12.11 11.47 18.66
C ALA A 20 -12.10 11.67 20.19
N ASN A 21 -11.36 12.67 20.69
CA ASN A 21 -11.15 12.94 22.11
C ASN A 21 -10.65 11.69 22.89
N ILE A 22 -9.75 10.92 22.25
CA ILE A 22 -9.16 9.69 22.81
C ILE A 22 -7.76 10.02 23.32
N GLN A 23 -7.40 9.52 24.49
CA GLN A 23 -6.03 9.71 25.02
C GLN A 23 -5.01 8.98 24.13
N PRO A 24 -3.90 9.64 23.73
CA PRO A 24 -2.81 8.98 23.04
C PRO A 24 -2.22 7.87 23.90
N MET A 25 -2.39 6.62 23.49
CA MET A 25 -1.88 5.45 24.21
C MET A 25 -0.42 5.10 23.88
N ALA A 26 0.29 5.86 23.04
CA ALA A 26 1.61 5.47 22.54
C ALA A 26 2.63 6.61 22.58
N ASP A 27 3.87 6.24 22.92
CA ASP A 27 5.06 7.06 22.69
C ASP A 27 5.28 7.21 21.17
N PHE A 28 4.87 8.36 20.63
CA PHE A 28 4.98 8.67 19.20
C PHE A 28 6.42 8.65 18.68
N SER A 29 7.42 8.75 19.55
CA SER A 29 8.84 8.68 19.21
C SER A 29 9.20 7.35 18.55
N PHE A 30 8.81 6.21 19.12
CA PHE A 30 9.07 4.89 18.55
C PHE A 30 8.33 4.66 17.22
N ILE A 31 7.15 5.27 17.07
CA ILE A 31 6.40 5.24 15.80
C ILE A 31 7.18 6.01 14.73
N GLN A 32 7.73 7.17 15.09
CA GLN A 32 8.47 8.02 14.17
C GLN A 32 9.76 7.36 13.67
N GLU A 33 10.52 6.69 14.54
CA GLU A 33 11.71 5.93 14.17
C GLU A 33 11.37 4.79 13.20
N ARG A 34 10.29 4.04 13.46
CA ARG A 34 9.80 2.99 12.54
C ARG A 34 9.37 3.55 11.18
N VAL A 35 8.75 4.73 11.16
CA VAL A 35 8.39 5.40 9.91
C VAL A 35 9.64 5.81 9.14
N GLN A 36 10.66 6.35 9.81
CA GLN A 36 11.92 6.70 9.17
C GLN A 36 12.61 5.48 8.54
N ILE A 37 12.66 4.34 9.26
CA ILE A 37 13.19 3.07 8.73
C ILE A 37 12.42 2.67 7.47
N ARG A 38 11.08 2.68 7.54
CA ARG A 38 10.22 2.32 6.41
C ARG A 38 10.45 3.24 5.20
N ASP A 39 10.54 4.54 5.42
CA ASP A 39 10.72 5.52 4.35
C ASP A 39 12.10 5.40 3.70
N SER A 40 13.14 5.05 4.47
CA SER A 40 14.46 4.70 3.94
C SER A 40 14.41 3.45 3.06
N ILE A 41 13.68 2.40 3.47
CA ILE A 41 13.47 1.20 2.65
C ILE A 41 12.71 1.53 1.35
N TYR A 42 11.68 2.37 1.41
CA TYR A 42 10.93 2.76 0.20
C TYR A 42 11.75 3.58 -0.79
N ARG A 43 12.61 4.47 -0.28
CA ARG A 43 13.54 5.25 -1.10
C ARG A 43 14.65 4.39 -1.72
N GLY A 44 14.89 3.19 -1.19
CA GLY A 44 15.98 2.31 -1.63
C GLY A 44 17.31 2.60 -0.94
N ASP A 45 17.29 3.33 0.19
CA ASP A 45 18.45 3.58 1.03
C ASP A 45 18.47 2.56 2.17
N LEU A 46 18.89 1.32 1.86
CA LEU A 46 18.87 0.24 2.84
C LEU A 46 20.05 0.33 3.81
N GLN A 47 21.12 1.02 3.45
CA GLN A 47 22.25 1.22 4.36
C GLN A 47 21.81 2.07 5.57
N ALA A 48 21.19 3.21 5.31
CA ALA A 48 20.61 4.04 6.37
C ALA A 48 19.52 3.28 7.14
N ALA A 49 18.70 2.47 6.45
CA ALA A 49 17.69 1.66 7.12
C ALA A 49 18.30 0.63 8.09
N ILE A 50 19.38 -0.06 7.72
CA ILE A 50 20.07 -1.04 8.58
C ILE A 50 20.69 -0.35 9.80
N GLU A 51 21.30 0.82 9.62
CA GLU A 51 21.86 1.62 10.71
C GLU A 51 20.76 2.03 11.71
N LEU A 52 19.66 2.60 11.22
CA LEU A 52 18.50 2.96 12.05
C LEU A 52 17.88 1.75 12.77
N ILE A 53 17.84 0.58 12.11
CA ILE A 53 17.36 -0.66 12.75
C ILE A 53 18.29 -1.05 13.91
N ASN A 54 19.61 -1.00 13.72
CA ASN A 54 20.58 -1.34 14.76
C ASN A 54 20.58 -0.32 15.91
N GLU A 55 20.34 0.96 15.63
CA GLU A 55 20.16 1.99 16.66
C GLU A 55 18.90 1.75 17.49
N LEU A 56 17.79 1.36 16.84
CA LEU A 56 16.52 1.10 17.51
C LEU A 56 16.53 -0.24 18.28
N ASN A 57 17.08 -1.28 17.68
CA ASN A 57 17.21 -2.60 18.28
C ASN A 57 18.45 -3.35 17.74
N PRO A 58 19.57 -3.34 18.48
CA PRO A 58 20.83 -3.92 18.03
C PRO A 58 20.80 -5.45 17.90
N GLU A 59 19.90 -6.14 18.60
CA GLU A 59 19.83 -7.61 18.58
C GLU A 59 18.88 -8.14 17.49
N LEU A 60 18.09 -7.27 16.85
CA LEU A 60 17.02 -7.69 15.93
C LEU A 60 17.56 -8.47 14.72
N LEU A 61 18.63 -7.97 14.11
CA LEU A 61 19.22 -8.56 12.92
C LEU A 61 20.02 -9.83 13.22
N ASP A 62 20.56 -9.95 14.43
CA ASP A 62 21.26 -11.16 14.88
C ASP A 62 20.29 -12.29 15.21
N LEU A 63 19.14 -11.96 15.80
CA LEU A 63 18.09 -12.91 16.14
C LEU A 63 17.35 -13.42 14.89
N ASP A 64 17.01 -12.53 13.95
CA ASP A 64 16.34 -12.87 12.71
C ASP A 64 17.27 -12.77 11.49
N LYS A 65 18.04 -13.83 11.28
CA LYS A 65 18.93 -13.98 10.12
C LYS A 65 18.18 -13.94 8.79
N LYS A 66 16.89 -14.32 8.75
CA LYS A 66 16.09 -14.29 7.51
C LYS A 66 15.73 -12.85 7.15
N LEU A 67 15.39 -12.04 8.14
CA LEU A 67 15.14 -10.61 7.95
C LEU A 67 16.41 -9.89 7.49
N HIS A 68 17.54 -10.15 8.15
CA HIS A 68 18.82 -9.57 7.77
C HIS A 68 19.22 -9.95 6.34
N PHE A 69 19.10 -11.22 5.97
CA PHE A 69 19.34 -11.67 4.59
C PHE A 69 18.39 -10.99 3.59
N SER A 70 17.12 -10.81 3.93
CA SER A 70 16.14 -10.16 3.05
C SER A 70 16.48 -8.69 2.80
N LEU A 71 16.97 -7.98 3.82
CA LEU A 71 17.47 -6.61 3.70
C LEU A 71 18.72 -6.52 2.82
N LEU A 72 19.71 -7.39 3.05
CA LEU A 72 20.93 -7.45 2.24
C LEU A 72 20.63 -7.82 0.79
N ARG A 73 19.72 -8.76 0.56
CA ARG A 73 19.25 -9.13 -0.78
C ARG A 73 18.61 -7.95 -1.49
N LEU A 74 17.73 -7.20 -0.80
CA LEU A 74 17.12 -6.01 -1.36
C LEU A 74 18.18 -4.95 -1.69
N GLN A 75 19.16 -4.74 -0.81
CA GLN A 75 20.29 -3.84 -1.06
C GLN A 75 21.10 -4.26 -2.30
N LEU A 76 21.37 -5.55 -2.48
CA LEU A 76 22.04 -6.06 -3.68
C LEU A 76 21.23 -5.74 -4.96
N VAL A 77 19.92 -5.97 -4.93
CA VAL A 77 19.04 -5.66 -6.06
C VAL A 77 19.05 -4.16 -6.39
N GLU A 78 19.07 -3.29 -5.38
CA GLU A 78 19.15 -1.84 -5.58
C GLU A 78 20.50 -1.41 -6.16
N LEU A 79 21.61 -1.98 -5.69
CA LEU A 79 22.94 -1.75 -6.26
C LEU A 79 22.99 -2.18 -7.73
N ILE A 80 22.43 -3.34 -8.06
CA ILE A 80 22.32 -3.84 -9.44
C ILE A 80 21.51 -2.85 -10.28
N ARG A 81 20.32 -2.43 -9.81
CA ARG A 81 19.49 -1.45 -10.52
C ARG A 81 20.23 -0.12 -10.77
N GLN A 82 20.94 0.39 -9.78
CA GLN A 82 21.73 1.61 -9.89
C GLN A 82 22.87 1.46 -10.90
N SER A 83 23.50 0.29 -10.96
CA SER A 83 24.59 0.00 -11.92
C SER A 83 24.14 0.04 -13.38
N PHE A 84 22.88 -0.35 -13.66
CA PHE A 84 22.31 -0.30 -15.01
C PHE A 84 21.72 1.07 -15.38
N THR A 85 21.26 1.83 -14.40
CA THR A 85 20.69 3.17 -14.62
C THR A 85 21.78 4.26 -14.71
N SER A 86 22.91 4.04 -14.04
CA SER A 86 24.04 4.98 -14.03
C SER A 86 25.06 4.66 -15.13
N SER A 87 25.87 5.65 -15.51
CA SER A 87 26.91 5.50 -16.54
C SER A 87 28.24 4.97 -16.00
N ASP A 88 28.35 4.71 -14.69
CA ASP A 88 29.58 4.29 -14.02
C ASP A 88 29.74 2.75 -14.05
N PRO A 89 30.75 2.21 -14.76
CA PRO A 89 30.98 0.77 -14.85
C PRO A 89 31.50 0.16 -13.54
N SER A 90 32.00 0.96 -12.60
CA SER A 90 32.53 0.46 -11.32
C SER A 90 31.44 -0.04 -10.36
N LEU A 91 30.19 0.39 -10.56
CA LEU A 91 29.06 0.04 -9.70
C LEU A 91 28.70 -1.45 -9.76
N VAL A 92 28.88 -2.09 -10.92
CA VAL A 92 28.70 -3.54 -11.05
C VAL A 92 29.72 -4.28 -10.17
N GLY A 93 30.97 -3.82 -10.16
CA GLY A 93 32.02 -4.36 -9.29
C GLY A 93 31.65 -4.25 -7.80
N LYS A 94 31.14 -3.09 -7.38
CA LYS A 94 30.67 -2.87 -6.00
C LYS A 94 29.52 -3.80 -5.61
N ALA A 95 28.58 -4.05 -6.52
CA ALA A 95 27.49 -4.99 -6.27
C ALA A 95 27.99 -6.43 -6.06
N ILE A 96 28.98 -6.87 -6.87
CA ILE A 96 29.60 -8.19 -6.73
C ILE A 96 30.40 -8.30 -5.43
N GLU A 97 31.21 -7.29 -5.11
CA GLU A 97 31.97 -7.23 -3.86
C GLU A 97 31.03 -7.25 -2.64
N PHE A 98 29.93 -6.51 -2.70
CA PHE A 98 28.90 -6.54 -1.65
C PHE A 98 28.29 -7.93 -1.48
N ALA A 99 27.94 -8.60 -2.58
CA ALA A 99 27.43 -9.97 -2.54
C ALA A 99 28.43 -10.95 -1.92
N GLN A 100 29.72 -10.81 -2.24
CA GLN A 100 30.80 -11.65 -1.70
C GLN A 100 31.03 -11.42 -0.21
N ASN A 101 31.06 -10.17 0.23
CA ASN A 101 31.38 -9.83 1.62
C ASN A 101 30.20 -10.05 2.56
N HIS A 102 28.97 -9.73 2.14
CA HIS A 102 27.81 -9.69 3.02
C HIS A 102 26.82 -10.86 2.82
N LEU A 103 26.60 -11.32 1.58
CA LEU A 103 25.62 -12.38 1.31
C LEU A 103 26.23 -13.79 1.24
N ALA A 104 27.47 -13.93 0.76
CA ALA A 104 28.12 -15.23 0.66
C ALA A 104 28.24 -15.99 1.99
N PRO A 105 28.48 -15.33 3.16
CA PRO A 105 28.49 -16.02 4.45
C PRO A 105 27.15 -16.66 4.82
N TYR A 106 26.02 -16.23 4.24
CA TYR A 106 24.68 -16.80 4.46
C TYR A 106 24.39 -18.02 3.58
N ALA A 107 25.09 -18.18 2.45
CA ALA A 107 24.88 -19.29 1.53
C ALA A 107 25.03 -20.71 2.15
N PRO A 108 25.96 -20.98 3.09
CA PRO A 108 26.04 -22.29 3.74
C PRO A 108 25.03 -22.51 4.87
N LEU A 109 24.32 -21.48 5.33
CA LEU A 109 23.36 -21.61 6.45
C LEU A 109 22.04 -22.25 6.02
N ASP A 110 21.56 -21.91 4.82
CA ASP A 110 20.30 -22.41 4.28
C ASP A 110 20.39 -22.52 2.75
N ALA A 111 19.89 -23.63 2.21
CA ALA A 111 19.79 -23.82 0.76
C ALA A 111 18.90 -22.75 0.11
N GLN A 112 17.90 -22.23 0.82
CA GLN A 112 17.03 -21.18 0.32
C GLN A 112 17.79 -19.87 0.09
N PHE A 113 18.71 -19.49 1.00
CA PHE A 113 19.55 -18.30 0.84
C PHE A 113 20.45 -18.39 -0.38
N LYS A 114 20.99 -19.59 -0.66
CA LYS A 114 21.77 -19.85 -1.88
C LYS A 114 20.93 -19.63 -3.14
N ILE A 115 19.73 -20.20 -3.20
CA ILE A 115 18.81 -20.03 -4.35
C ILE A 115 18.45 -18.56 -4.52
N ASP A 116 18.16 -17.85 -3.43
CA ASP A 116 17.78 -16.45 -3.46
C ASP A 116 18.92 -15.53 -3.88
N LEU A 117 20.15 -15.86 -3.49
CA LEU A 117 21.37 -15.20 -3.95
C LEU A 117 21.64 -15.47 -5.43
N GLU A 118 21.52 -16.72 -5.90
CA GLU A 118 21.66 -17.07 -7.31
C GLU A 118 20.67 -16.31 -8.19
N ARG A 119 19.41 -16.21 -7.74
CA ARG A 119 18.37 -15.41 -8.42
C ARG A 119 18.72 -13.92 -8.45
N ALA A 120 19.20 -13.37 -7.34
CA ALA A 120 19.62 -11.96 -7.29
C ALA A 120 20.84 -11.69 -8.18
N MET A 121 21.81 -12.61 -8.25
CA MET A 121 22.98 -12.48 -9.12
C MET A 121 22.63 -12.68 -10.61
N ALA A 122 21.63 -13.50 -10.92
CA ALA A 122 21.14 -13.68 -12.30
C ALA A 122 20.62 -12.36 -12.92
N LEU A 123 20.18 -11.41 -12.09
CA LEU A 123 19.78 -10.06 -12.54
C LEU A 123 20.91 -9.30 -13.25
N LEU A 124 22.19 -9.63 -12.99
CA LEU A 124 23.34 -9.04 -13.67
C LEU A 124 23.46 -9.46 -15.14
N ILE A 125 22.87 -10.60 -15.51
CA ILE A 125 22.94 -11.15 -16.88
C ILE A 125 21.81 -10.57 -17.76
N VAL A 126 20.78 -10.00 -17.13
CA VAL A 126 19.63 -9.41 -17.83
C VAL A 126 20.08 -8.23 -18.71
N PRO A 127 19.62 -8.13 -19.98
CA PRO A 127 19.98 -7.04 -20.87
C PRO A 127 19.69 -5.66 -20.27
N LYS A 128 20.59 -4.71 -20.52
CA LYS A 128 20.44 -3.32 -20.06
C LYS A 128 19.14 -2.68 -20.57
N GLU A 129 18.69 -3.08 -21.74
CA GLU A 129 17.43 -2.64 -22.35
C GLU A 129 16.24 -2.88 -21.40
N SER A 130 16.11 -4.08 -20.84
CA SER A 130 15.06 -4.45 -19.87
C SER A 130 15.05 -3.53 -18.63
N TRP A 131 16.23 -3.15 -18.14
CA TRP A 131 16.35 -2.19 -17.03
C TRP A 131 15.92 -0.77 -17.42
N THR A 132 16.24 -0.34 -18.64
CA THR A 132 15.82 0.98 -19.15
C THR A 132 14.32 1.05 -19.46
N HIS A 133 13.72 -0.04 -19.95
CA HIS A 133 12.26 -0.15 -20.11
C HIS A 133 11.55 -0.10 -18.76
N ALA A 134 12.07 -0.81 -17.76
CA ALA A 134 11.55 -0.74 -16.40
C ALA A 134 11.63 0.69 -15.83
N ALA A 135 12.75 1.40 -16.03
CA ALA A 135 12.96 2.77 -15.52
C ALA A 135 12.15 3.86 -16.25
N SER A 136 11.97 3.73 -17.57
CA SER A 136 11.27 4.73 -18.41
C SER A 136 9.74 4.68 -18.29
N SER A 137 9.19 3.62 -17.72
CA SER A 137 7.75 3.46 -17.46
C SER A 137 7.16 4.38 -16.37
N GLY A 138 7.90 5.42 -15.95
CA GLY A 138 7.58 6.35 -14.86
C GLY A 138 6.37 7.24 -15.11
N SER A 139 5.17 6.66 -15.04
CA SER A 139 3.89 7.26 -14.61
C SER A 139 2.75 6.23 -14.66
N SER A 140 2.90 5.16 -15.46
CA SER A 140 1.99 4.01 -15.52
C SER A 140 2.60 2.69 -15.00
N GLY A 141 3.89 2.70 -14.65
CA GLY A 141 4.64 1.48 -14.32
C GLY A 141 4.78 0.54 -15.53
N PRO A 142 5.70 -0.44 -15.52
CA PRO A 142 5.59 -1.56 -16.43
C PRO A 142 4.31 -2.31 -16.04
N SER A 143 3.45 -2.64 -17.00
CA SER A 143 2.38 -3.59 -16.70
C SER A 143 3.00 -4.88 -16.17
N THR A 144 2.35 -5.55 -15.21
CA THR A 144 2.89 -6.78 -14.58
C THR A 144 3.26 -7.83 -15.62
N SER A 145 2.56 -7.85 -16.76
CA SER A 145 2.88 -8.66 -17.95
C SER A 145 4.21 -8.29 -18.61
N GLN A 146 4.49 -7.00 -18.82
CA GLN A 146 5.73 -6.56 -19.47
C GLN A 146 6.97 -6.80 -18.60
N ALA A 147 6.88 -6.53 -17.30
CA ALA A 147 7.96 -6.86 -16.37
C ALA A 147 8.21 -8.39 -16.31
N HIS A 148 7.17 -9.20 -16.45
CA HIS A 148 7.30 -10.66 -16.55
C HIS A 148 7.92 -11.09 -17.89
N ASP A 149 7.64 -10.41 -19.00
CA ASP A 149 8.26 -10.74 -20.29
C ASP A 149 9.77 -10.38 -20.31
N ASP A 150 10.14 -9.26 -19.68
CA ASP A 150 11.52 -8.76 -19.65
C ASP A 150 12.42 -9.48 -18.62
N PHE A 151 11.87 -9.83 -17.44
CA PHE A 151 12.63 -10.40 -16.33
C PHE A 151 12.23 -11.84 -15.98
N GLY A 152 11.15 -12.36 -16.56
CA GLY A 152 10.65 -13.72 -16.32
C GLY A 152 10.42 -14.00 -14.84
N ALA A 153 10.99 -15.11 -14.37
CA ALA A 153 10.94 -15.52 -12.97
C ALA A 153 11.63 -14.54 -11.99
N LEU A 154 12.38 -13.54 -12.48
CA LEU A 154 13.06 -12.52 -11.68
C LEU A 154 12.26 -11.22 -11.52
N ALA A 155 11.10 -11.10 -12.19
CA ALA A 155 10.27 -9.88 -12.15
C ALA A 155 9.87 -9.46 -10.72
N GLU A 156 9.60 -10.43 -9.84
CA GLU A 156 9.30 -10.19 -8.42
C GLU A 156 10.42 -9.41 -7.71
N LEU A 157 11.68 -9.61 -8.11
CA LEU A 157 12.82 -8.94 -7.49
C LEU A 157 12.93 -7.48 -7.90
N VAL A 158 12.47 -7.15 -9.11
CA VAL A 158 12.56 -5.81 -9.68
C VAL A 158 11.32 -4.97 -9.36
N ASP A 159 10.23 -5.60 -8.91
CA ASP A 159 8.99 -4.90 -8.59
C ASP A 159 9.10 -4.08 -7.28
N PRO A 160 8.61 -2.82 -7.24
CA PRO A 160 8.55 -2.01 -6.02
C PRO A 160 7.81 -2.66 -4.84
N SER A 161 6.94 -3.65 -5.10
CA SER A 161 6.27 -4.47 -4.09
C SER A 161 7.24 -5.23 -3.19
N LEU A 162 8.43 -5.59 -3.68
CA LEU A 162 9.45 -6.21 -2.84
C LEU A 162 9.88 -5.27 -1.71
N ARG A 163 10.09 -3.98 -2.01
CA ARG A 163 10.38 -2.97 -0.98
C ARG A 163 9.25 -2.88 0.05
N ARG A 164 7.99 -2.95 -0.39
CA ARG A 164 6.82 -2.98 0.52
C ARG A 164 6.78 -4.22 1.40
N LYS A 165 7.10 -5.38 0.86
CA LYS A 165 7.16 -6.63 1.60
C LYS A 165 8.25 -6.58 2.67
N VAL A 166 9.49 -6.24 2.29
CA VAL A 166 10.60 -6.14 3.24
C VAL A 166 10.33 -5.07 4.29
N ALA A 167 9.82 -3.89 3.92
CA ALA A 167 9.45 -2.85 4.88
C ALA A 167 8.38 -3.33 5.88
N LYS A 168 7.40 -4.11 5.42
CA LYS A 168 6.40 -4.72 6.28
C LYS A 168 7.01 -5.76 7.21
N ASP A 169 7.88 -6.64 6.70
CA ASP A 169 8.54 -7.68 7.49
C ASP A 169 9.43 -7.05 8.59
N VAL A 170 10.18 -6.00 8.26
CA VAL A 170 10.96 -5.20 9.24
C VAL A 170 10.04 -4.59 10.29
N ASN A 171 8.94 -3.98 9.85
CA ASN A 171 7.98 -3.36 10.75
C ASN A 171 7.37 -4.36 11.75
N GLU A 172 6.99 -5.54 11.25
CA GLU A 172 6.47 -6.64 12.05
C GLU A 172 7.53 -7.15 13.05
N ALA A 173 8.78 -7.29 12.62
CA ALA A 173 9.87 -7.76 13.48
C ALA A 173 10.20 -6.76 14.60
N ILE A 174 10.22 -5.45 14.29
CA ILE A 174 10.42 -4.40 15.31
C ILE A 174 9.29 -4.45 16.34
N LEU A 175 8.02 -4.53 15.90
CA LEU A 175 6.86 -4.63 16.79
C LEU A 175 6.95 -5.87 17.70
N GLN A 176 7.32 -7.02 17.14
CA GLN A 176 7.51 -8.25 17.92
C GLN A 176 8.61 -8.11 18.97
N SER A 177 9.71 -7.44 18.63
CA SER A 177 10.81 -7.22 19.57
C SER A 177 10.47 -6.26 20.72
N GLN A 178 9.47 -5.39 20.51
CA GLN A 178 8.94 -4.47 21.52
C GLN A 178 7.76 -5.07 22.30
N ASP A 179 7.53 -6.38 22.18
CA ASP A 179 6.39 -7.12 22.76
C ASP A 179 5.01 -6.52 22.37
N GLN A 180 4.96 -5.83 21.22
CA GLN A 180 3.74 -5.30 20.63
C GLN A 180 3.15 -6.30 19.63
N ARG A 181 1.84 -6.17 19.37
CA ARG A 181 1.18 -7.01 18.38
C ARG A 181 1.79 -6.78 17.00
N ARG A 182 2.09 -7.89 16.31
CA ARG A 182 2.66 -7.91 14.96
C ARG A 182 1.81 -7.15 13.94
N GLU A 183 0.49 -7.18 14.11
CA GLU A 183 -0.47 -6.54 13.22
C GLU A 183 -1.58 -5.85 14.02
N ALA A 184 -2.16 -4.82 13.41
CA ALA A 184 -3.29 -4.10 14.00
C ALA A 184 -4.53 -4.99 14.10
N ASN A 185 -5.32 -4.82 15.16
CA ASN A 185 -6.49 -5.65 15.41
C ASN A 185 -7.54 -5.58 14.28
N ILE A 186 -7.60 -4.47 13.55
CA ILE A 186 -8.51 -4.31 12.41
C ILE A 186 -8.22 -5.33 11.30
N ARG A 187 -6.96 -5.72 11.06
CA ARG A 187 -6.60 -6.74 10.05
C ARG A 187 -7.13 -8.11 10.43
N TYR A 188 -7.10 -8.44 11.73
CA TYR A 188 -7.72 -9.66 12.26
C TYR A 188 -9.24 -9.63 12.10
N LEU A 189 -9.89 -8.52 12.48
CA LEU A 189 -11.34 -8.36 12.38
C LEU A 189 -11.85 -8.48 10.93
N VAL A 190 -11.13 -7.90 9.97
CA VAL A 190 -11.46 -8.03 8.53
C VAL A 190 -11.38 -9.48 8.07
N ARG A 191 -10.32 -10.22 8.46
CA ARG A 191 -10.20 -11.65 8.14
C ARG A 191 -11.27 -12.50 8.83
N ALA A 192 -11.60 -12.19 10.09
CA ALA A 192 -12.65 -12.87 10.83
C ALA A 192 -14.02 -12.66 10.16
N ARG A 193 -14.28 -11.44 9.68
CA ARG A 193 -15.49 -11.12 8.91
C ARG A 193 -15.54 -11.92 7.60
N SER A 194 -14.47 -11.90 6.80
CA SER A 194 -14.46 -12.63 5.52
C SER A 194 -14.65 -14.13 5.73
N TRP A 195 -14.04 -14.69 6.78
CA TRP A 195 -14.23 -16.09 7.16
C TRP A 195 -15.68 -16.38 7.59
N ALA A 196 -16.28 -15.52 8.42
CA ALA A 196 -17.65 -15.69 8.86
C ALA A 196 -18.65 -15.59 7.70
N GLU A 197 -18.44 -14.67 6.77
CA GLU A 197 -19.25 -14.56 5.55
C GLU A 197 -19.13 -15.80 4.66
N GLN A 198 -17.91 -16.30 4.45
CA GLN A 198 -17.68 -17.52 3.68
C GLN A 198 -18.39 -18.72 4.33
N LEU A 199 -18.24 -18.88 5.65
CA LEU A 199 -18.89 -19.95 6.40
C LEU A 199 -20.42 -19.85 6.36
N ALA A 200 -20.98 -18.64 6.39
CA ALA A 200 -22.42 -18.42 6.29
C ALA A 200 -22.95 -18.77 4.90
N ARG A 201 -22.23 -18.40 3.83
CA ARG A 201 -22.55 -18.81 2.44
C ARG A 201 -22.48 -20.34 2.27
N GLU A 202 -21.47 -20.98 2.84
CA GLU A 202 -21.35 -22.46 2.85
C GLU A 202 -22.52 -23.13 3.56
N LYS A 203 -23.01 -22.55 4.66
CA LYS A 203 -24.17 -23.03 5.42
C LYS A 203 -25.52 -22.62 4.81
N LYS A 204 -25.53 -21.99 3.62
CA LYS A 204 -26.73 -21.49 2.93
C LYS A 204 -27.58 -20.56 3.79
N VAL A 205 -26.93 -19.75 4.62
CA VAL A 205 -27.59 -18.63 5.31
C VAL A 205 -27.77 -17.51 4.28
N ASP A 206 -28.97 -16.93 4.20
CA ASP A 206 -29.25 -15.80 3.30
C ASP A 206 -28.41 -14.59 3.71
N LEU A 207 -27.30 -14.37 2.99
CA LEU A 207 -26.47 -13.17 3.07
C LEU A 207 -26.54 -12.44 1.73
N PRO A 208 -26.55 -11.09 1.74
CA PRO A 208 -26.37 -10.29 0.54
C PRO A 208 -25.05 -10.64 -0.17
N GLU A 209 -25.01 -10.53 -1.51
CA GLU A 209 -23.78 -10.75 -2.28
C GLU A 209 -22.66 -9.80 -1.87
N HIS A 210 -23.00 -8.55 -1.54
CA HIS A 210 -22.08 -7.55 -1.02
C HIS A 210 -22.55 -7.04 0.35
N LEU A 211 -21.75 -7.28 1.38
CA LEU A 211 -21.93 -6.64 2.67
C LEU A 211 -21.00 -5.41 2.71
N SER A 212 -21.55 -4.22 2.53
CA SER A 212 -20.77 -2.98 2.62
C SER A 212 -20.25 -2.75 4.02
N LEU A 213 -19.00 -2.28 4.16
CA LEU A 213 -18.39 -1.93 5.45
C LEU A 213 -18.85 -0.56 5.99
N GLY A 214 -19.70 0.15 5.24
CA GLY A 214 -20.18 1.50 5.62
C GLY A 214 -19.07 2.57 5.61
N LEU A 215 -17.93 2.27 4.98
CA LEU A 215 -16.79 3.18 4.83
C LEU A 215 -16.88 4.02 3.54
N ASP A 216 -17.71 3.59 2.60
CA ASP A 216 -18.05 4.34 1.40
C ASP A 216 -19.07 5.40 1.81
N GLY A 217 -18.63 6.65 1.88
CA GLY A 217 -19.49 7.77 2.20
C GLY A 217 -20.71 7.81 1.28
N ASP A 218 -21.90 7.79 1.89
CA ASP A 218 -23.20 8.13 1.32
C ASP A 218 -23.61 7.44 0.00
N GLN A 219 -23.32 6.13 -0.13
CA GLN A 219 -24.01 5.27 -1.10
C GLN A 219 -24.89 4.24 -0.40
N ILE A 220 -25.82 4.72 0.41
CA ILE A 220 -26.99 3.94 0.79
C ILE A 220 -28.13 4.43 -0.11
N ALA A 221 -28.78 3.47 -0.79
CA ALA A 221 -29.99 3.61 -1.61
C ALA A 221 -29.80 3.75 -3.14
N LYS A 222 -29.21 2.75 -3.80
CA LYS A 222 -29.68 2.29 -5.12
C LYS A 222 -29.46 0.78 -5.30
N ASP A 223 -30.10 -0.03 -4.45
CA ASP A 223 -30.35 -1.45 -4.78
C ASP A 223 -31.58 -1.96 -4.03
N SER A 224 -32.70 -1.28 -4.27
CA SER A 224 -34.03 -1.87 -4.05
C SER A 224 -34.69 -2.03 -5.40
N GLN A 225 -34.34 -3.10 -6.10
CA GLN A 225 -35.25 -3.71 -7.05
C GLN A 225 -36.48 -4.19 -6.27
N ASN A 226 -37.56 -3.44 -6.34
CA ASN A 226 -38.91 -3.95 -6.17
C ASN A 226 -39.76 -3.31 -7.26
N GLY A 227 -40.00 -4.08 -8.32
CA GLY A 227 -40.91 -3.69 -9.38
C GLY A 227 -42.35 -3.78 -8.90
N HIS A 228 -43.11 -2.69 -9.02
CA HIS A 228 -44.54 -2.70 -9.35
C HIS A 228 -45.08 -1.28 -9.63
N GLY A 229 -45.68 -1.07 -10.80
CA GLY A 229 -46.53 0.10 -11.16
C GLY A 229 -45.88 1.07 -12.16
N GLY A 230 -46.51 1.61 -13.20
CA GLY A 230 -47.88 1.51 -13.74
C GLY A 230 -47.86 1.04 -15.22
N ASP A 231 -48.95 1.04 -15.99
CA ASP A 231 -49.81 2.20 -16.22
C ASP A 231 -51.25 1.79 -16.54
N THR A 232 -52.20 2.52 -15.96
CA THR A 232 -53.60 2.58 -16.37
C THR A 232 -53.78 3.90 -17.12
N GLU A 233 -54.06 3.84 -18.41
CA GLU A 233 -54.43 5.00 -19.23
C GLU A 233 -55.77 5.58 -18.74
N MET A 234 -55.85 6.89 -18.57
CA MET A 234 -57.08 7.66 -18.77
C MET A 234 -56.74 9.03 -19.34
N THR A 235 -57.13 9.22 -20.60
CA THR A 235 -57.25 10.49 -21.31
C THR A 235 -58.49 11.24 -20.86
N GLU A 236 -58.39 12.54 -20.58
CA GLU A 236 -59.55 13.44 -20.72
C GLU A 236 -59.09 14.85 -21.09
N ASN A 237 -59.72 15.37 -22.14
CA ASN A 237 -59.46 16.65 -22.80
C ASN A 237 -60.74 17.49 -22.73
N GLY A 238 -60.59 18.80 -22.54
CA GLY A 238 -61.55 19.84 -22.92
C GLY A 238 -62.27 20.51 -21.74
N ALA A 239 -62.65 21.79 -21.76
CA ALA A 239 -62.42 22.93 -22.65
C ALA A 239 -63.03 24.17 -21.95
N GLU A 240 -62.79 25.37 -22.52
CA GLU A 240 -63.51 26.65 -22.30
C GLU A 240 -63.17 27.44 -21.02
N ASP A 241 -63.20 28.78 -20.97
CA ASP A 241 -63.19 29.92 -21.90
C ASP A 241 -63.05 31.19 -21.01
N ASN A 242 -62.60 32.29 -21.61
CA ASN A 242 -62.94 33.68 -21.29
C ASN A 242 -62.05 34.54 -20.35
N GLY A 243 -61.61 35.70 -20.88
CA GLY A 243 -61.71 36.97 -20.15
C GLY A 243 -60.46 37.83 -19.88
N MET A 244 -60.08 38.67 -20.85
CA MET A 244 -59.65 40.09 -20.75
C MET A 244 -58.69 40.65 -19.66
N SER A 245 -57.68 41.41 -20.17
CA SER A 245 -57.16 42.73 -19.69
C SER A 245 -56.35 42.79 -18.38
N ALA A 246 -55.37 43.66 -18.11
CA ALA A 246 -54.60 44.70 -18.82
C ALA A 246 -53.47 45.20 -17.86
N ASP A 247 -52.49 45.91 -18.41
CA ASP A 247 -51.62 46.96 -17.81
C ASP A 247 -50.65 46.60 -16.65
N ALA A 248 -49.34 46.84 -16.84
CA ALA A 248 -48.55 48.04 -16.46
C ALA A 248 -48.02 47.89 -15.01
N ASP A 249 -46.84 48.30 -14.56
CA ASP A 249 -45.79 49.24 -14.95
C ASP A 249 -44.56 48.80 -14.10
N LEU A 250 -43.34 48.79 -14.62
CA LEU A 250 -42.34 49.86 -14.55
C LEU A 250 -41.75 50.15 -13.16
N ALA A 251 -40.41 50.15 -13.15
CA ALA A 251 -39.50 50.89 -12.27
C ALA A 251 -39.26 50.34 -10.85
N ARG A 252 -38.09 50.43 -10.23
CA ARG A 252 -36.72 50.89 -10.53
C ARG A 252 -35.99 50.90 -9.17
N TYR A 253 -34.66 50.71 -9.18
CA TYR A 253 -33.69 51.20 -8.17
C TYR A 253 -33.83 50.60 -6.75
N THR A 254 -32.81 50.32 -5.94
CA THR A 254 -31.39 50.72 -5.81
C THR A 254 -30.83 49.77 -4.74
N ASN A 255 -29.79 48.98 -4.99
CA ASN A 255 -28.41 49.24 -4.54
C ASN A 255 -28.26 50.11 -3.28
N ILE A 256 -27.61 49.60 -2.23
CA ILE A 256 -26.31 50.07 -1.70
C ILE A 256 -25.93 49.31 -0.42
N ASN A 257 -24.67 48.85 -0.42
CA ASN A 257 -23.85 48.31 0.66
C ASN A 257 -23.68 49.26 1.85
N THR A 258 -23.36 48.67 3.00
CA THR A 258 -22.28 49.15 3.88
C THR A 258 -21.21 48.09 3.98
#